data_AF-A0A934ECY7-F1
#
_entry.id   AF-A0A934ECY7-F1
#
_cell.length_a   1.000
_cell.length_b   1.000
_cell.length_c   1.000
_cell.angle_alpha   90.00
_cell.angle_beta   90.00
_cell.angle_gamma   90.00
#
_symmetry.space_group_name_H-M   'P 1'
#
loop_
_entity.id
_entity.type
_entity.pdbx_description
1 polymer ?
#
loop_
_entity_poly.entity_id
_entity_poly.type
_entity_poly.pdbx_seq_one_letter_code
_entity_poly.pdbx_strand_id
1 'polypeptide(L)'
;EDPEFARRFRVKVDFAESFTSSDETRRASAIFVANACRDLGLPHFSAAAVARILEDGHRNVSDQSRQSAIFASVEALVMESAALCRARAGRVGATSTVGTPIVGPQDVEAAIAARTKRHDYPDQRLQEAIAEGDLLIDVHGGKTGQINGLTQVYLGDYRFGFPVRVTARTYAGEDGLLNIEREVEMSGPIHDKGVLILQNYLSALFAHIAPLALNASVVFEQEYSGVEGDSASCAELYALLSSLSDIPLKQGIAVTGAVNQHGEVLPVGGLNEKIEGYFRVCEKAGLDGSQGVLIPYRNRRHLMLERNVVEAVEKGLFHIYTAEHVSAGIELLTGCPMGVADNAGDFPPGSVLGNAQKTLMAYRRACQASEHQKSGRKHLH
;
A
#
# COMPACT_ATOMS: atom_id res chain seq x y z
N GLU A 1 12.16 28.94 16.86
CA GLU A 1 11.75 29.98 15.89
C GLU A 1 12.43 31.29 16.25
N ASP A 2 12.91 32.04 15.25
CA ASP A 2 13.58 33.32 15.46
C ASP A 2 12.53 34.43 15.75
N PRO A 3 12.50 35.02 16.96
CA PRO A 3 11.53 36.06 17.32
C PRO A 3 11.67 37.34 16.47
N GLU A 4 12.85 37.62 15.90
CA GLU A 4 13.06 38.75 15.00
C GLU A 4 12.40 38.52 13.63
N PHE A 5 12.34 37.28 13.15
CA PHE A 5 11.67 36.92 11.91
C PHE A 5 10.16 37.19 11.98
N ALA A 6 9.51 36.73 13.07
CA ALA A 6 8.08 36.94 13.28
C ALA A 6 7.69 38.43 13.46
N ARG A 7 8.62 39.27 13.93
CA ARG A 7 8.41 40.73 14.02
C ARG A 7 8.34 41.41 12.66
N ARG A 8 9.09 40.91 11.68
CA ARG A 8 9.20 41.45 10.31
C ARG A 8 8.16 40.84 9.36
N PHE A 9 7.78 39.58 9.56
CA PHE A 9 6.79 38.86 8.75
C PHE A 9 5.56 38.52 9.58
N ARG A 10 4.72 39.55 9.82
CA ARG A 10 3.55 39.44 10.70
C ARG A 10 2.35 38.73 10.08
N VAL A 11 2.29 38.67 8.76
CA VAL A 11 1.16 38.09 8.03
C VAL A 11 1.61 36.78 7.42
N LYS A 12 1.20 35.68 8.05
CA LYS A 12 1.38 34.34 7.53
C LYS A 12 0.17 34.01 6.64
N VAL A 13 0.42 33.59 5.41
CA VAL A 13 -0.59 33.05 4.50
C VAL A 13 -0.19 31.62 4.18
N ASP A 14 -0.99 30.67 4.68
CA ASP A 14 -0.83 29.26 4.36
C ASP A 14 -1.50 28.95 3.02
N PHE A 15 -0.75 28.37 2.09
CA PHE A 15 -1.28 27.89 0.82
C PHE A 15 -1.73 26.45 0.98
N ALA A 16 -3.01 26.18 0.69
CA ALA A 16 -3.53 24.83 0.70
C ALA A 16 -2.92 24.03 -0.45
N GLU A 17 -2.55 22.76 -0.21
CA GLU A 17 -2.02 21.85 -1.24
C GLU A 17 -3.13 21.25 -2.13
N SER A 18 -4.38 21.32 -1.69
CA SER A 18 -5.55 20.82 -2.40
C SER A 18 -6.82 21.52 -1.98
N PHE A 19 -7.86 21.46 -2.81
CA PHE A 19 -9.19 22.03 -2.52
C PHE A 19 -10.31 21.05 -2.86
N THR A 20 -11.49 21.25 -2.26
CA THR A 20 -12.67 20.39 -2.49
C THR A 20 -13.13 20.46 -3.94
N SER A 21 -13.43 19.30 -4.53
CA SER A 21 -13.95 19.20 -5.88
C SER A 21 -15.47 19.40 -5.89
N SER A 22 -15.93 20.41 -6.63
CA SER A 22 -17.34 20.76 -6.82
C SER A 22 -17.55 21.19 -8.28
N ASP A 23 -18.79 21.42 -8.70
CA ASP A 23 -19.06 21.96 -10.05
C ASP A 23 -18.41 23.34 -10.26
N GLU A 24 -18.40 24.16 -9.21
CA GLU A 24 -17.79 25.48 -9.24
C GLU A 24 -16.27 25.40 -9.36
N THR A 25 -15.62 24.57 -8.54
CA THR A 25 -14.16 24.45 -8.59
C THR A 25 -13.70 23.75 -9.86
N ARG A 26 -14.43 22.75 -10.37
CA ARG A 26 -14.16 22.15 -11.70
C ARG A 26 -14.28 23.17 -12.82
N ARG A 27 -15.29 24.06 -12.78
CA ARG A 27 -15.43 25.17 -13.74
C ARG A 27 -14.28 26.17 -13.61
N ALA A 28 -13.88 26.54 -12.40
CA ALA A 28 -12.76 27.43 -12.17
C ALA A 28 -11.44 26.84 -12.70
N SER A 29 -11.17 25.56 -12.45
CA SER A 29 -10.01 24.85 -13.00
C SER A 29 -10.05 24.77 -14.54
N ALA A 30 -11.22 24.60 -15.15
CA ALA A 30 -11.35 24.66 -16.61
C ALA A 30 -11.06 26.07 -17.18
N ILE A 31 -11.50 27.13 -16.49
CA ILE A 31 -11.16 28.52 -16.85
C ILE A 31 -9.66 28.75 -16.72
N PHE A 32 -9.03 28.21 -15.68
CA PHE A 32 -7.58 28.26 -15.51
C PHE A 32 -6.84 27.65 -16.71
N VAL A 33 -7.23 26.45 -17.15
CA VAL A 33 -6.67 25.81 -18.37
C VAL A 33 -6.87 26.70 -19.61
N ALA A 34 -8.06 27.28 -19.78
CA ALA A 34 -8.34 28.17 -20.91
C ALA A 34 -7.49 29.45 -20.91
N ASN A 35 -7.26 30.03 -19.74
CA ASN A 35 -6.39 31.20 -19.57
C ASN A 35 -4.92 30.83 -19.85
N ALA A 36 -4.43 29.72 -19.28
CA ALA A 36 -3.08 29.23 -19.58
C ALA A 36 -2.86 29.03 -21.09
N CYS A 37 -3.86 28.51 -21.81
CA CYS A 37 -3.80 28.40 -23.27
C CYS A 37 -3.69 29.76 -23.96
N ARG A 38 -4.46 30.76 -23.52
CA ARG A 38 -4.46 32.11 -24.11
C ARG A 38 -3.12 32.81 -23.85
N ASP A 39 -2.67 32.78 -22.60
CA ASP A 39 -1.49 33.53 -22.15
C ASP A 39 -0.20 32.96 -22.76
N LEU A 40 -0.14 31.63 -22.95
CA LEU A 40 1.00 30.94 -23.56
C LEU A 40 0.86 30.70 -25.07
N GLY A 41 -0.24 31.15 -25.69
CA GLY A 41 -0.52 30.96 -27.11
C GLY A 41 -0.59 29.48 -27.53
N LEU A 42 -1.17 28.62 -26.70
CA LEU A 42 -1.31 27.17 -26.93
C LEU A 42 -2.64 26.83 -27.63
N PRO A 43 -2.70 25.73 -28.40
CA PRO A 43 -3.97 25.17 -28.86
C PRO A 43 -4.94 24.91 -27.70
N HIS A 44 -6.22 25.23 -27.91
CA HIS A 44 -7.27 25.01 -26.91
C HIS A 44 -7.59 23.52 -26.72
N PHE A 45 -8.17 23.19 -25.57
CA PHE A 45 -8.49 21.83 -25.17
C PHE A 45 -9.97 21.53 -25.44
N SER A 46 -10.25 20.31 -25.87
CA SER A 46 -11.61 19.76 -25.85
C SER A 46 -12.11 19.59 -24.42
N ALA A 47 -13.42 19.54 -24.21
CA ALA A 47 -13.99 19.31 -22.87
C ALA A 47 -13.51 17.99 -22.25
N ALA A 48 -13.34 16.93 -23.06
CA ALA A 48 -12.81 15.65 -22.60
C ALA A 48 -11.33 15.74 -22.18
N ALA A 49 -10.51 16.51 -22.90
CA ALA A 49 -9.12 16.75 -22.50
C ALA A 49 -9.03 17.54 -21.19
N VAL A 50 -9.88 18.56 -21.00
CA VAL A 50 -9.96 19.29 -19.72
C VAL A 50 -10.38 18.35 -18.60
N ALA A 51 -11.40 17.51 -18.80
CA ALA A 51 -11.80 16.52 -17.80
C ALA A 51 -10.62 15.61 -17.39
N ARG A 52 -9.84 15.12 -18.36
CA ARG A 52 -8.65 14.31 -18.08
C ARG A 52 -7.57 15.05 -17.29
N ILE A 53 -7.36 16.35 -17.55
CA ILE A 53 -6.47 17.19 -16.74
C ILE A 53 -6.96 17.27 -15.29
N LEU A 54 -8.27 17.44 -15.07
CA LEU A 54 -8.83 17.50 -13.72
C LEU A 54 -8.71 16.15 -12.99
N GLU A 55 -8.91 15.04 -13.70
CA GLU A 55 -8.67 13.69 -13.17
C GLU A 55 -7.21 13.49 -12.74
N ASP A 56 -6.24 14.04 -13.47
CA ASP A 56 -4.83 14.06 -13.03
C ASP A 56 -4.65 14.87 -11.75
N GLY A 57 -5.34 16.01 -11.62
CA GLY A 57 -5.41 16.80 -10.40
C GLY A 57 -5.93 16.01 -9.19
N HIS A 58 -6.92 15.14 -9.40
CA HIS A 58 -7.42 14.20 -8.39
C HIS A 58 -6.41 13.09 -8.07
N ARG A 59 -5.74 12.54 -9.11
CA ARG A 59 -4.70 11.50 -8.96
C ARG A 59 -3.51 11.99 -8.13
N ASN A 60 -3.06 13.22 -8.37
CA ASN A 60 -1.91 13.84 -7.70
C ASN A 60 -2.11 13.99 -6.18
N VAL A 61 -3.36 14.18 -5.74
CA VAL A 61 -3.72 14.25 -4.31
C VAL A 61 -4.27 12.93 -3.77
N SER A 62 -4.42 11.92 -4.63
CA SER A 62 -5.01 10.61 -4.31
C SER A 62 -6.36 10.74 -3.57
N ASP A 63 -7.28 11.57 -4.08
CA ASP A 63 -8.58 11.79 -3.44
C ASP A 63 -9.65 12.16 -4.48
N GLN A 64 -10.68 11.32 -4.60
CA GLN A 64 -11.81 11.56 -5.54
C GLN A 64 -12.61 12.83 -5.20
N SER A 65 -12.52 13.33 -3.96
CA SER A 65 -13.25 14.50 -3.49
C SER A 65 -12.41 15.79 -3.51
N ARG A 66 -11.13 15.74 -3.88
CA ARG A 66 -10.23 16.91 -3.88
C ARG A 66 -9.41 17.02 -5.15
N GLN A 67 -9.13 18.25 -5.57
CA GLN A 67 -8.21 18.57 -6.66
C GLN A 67 -6.91 19.16 -6.10
N SER A 68 -5.79 18.90 -6.77
CA SER A 68 -4.52 19.55 -6.46
C SER A 68 -4.58 21.07 -6.62
N ALA A 69 -4.02 21.79 -5.65
CA ALA A 69 -3.80 23.24 -5.72
C ALA A 69 -2.39 23.58 -6.25
N ILE A 70 -1.61 22.57 -6.64
CA ILE A 70 -0.28 22.77 -7.24
C ILE A 70 -0.47 23.10 -8.72
N PHE A 71 -0.90 24.33 -8.99
CA PHE A 71 -1.24 24.79 -10.34
C PHE A 71 -0.09 24.70 -11.34
N ALA A 72 1.16 24.82 -10.88
CA ALA A 72 2.34 24.62 -11.71
C ALA A 72 2.39 23.23 -12.37
N SER A 73 1.92 22.17 -11.68
CA SER A 73 1.83 20.83 -12.24
C SER A 73 0.76 20.74 -13.33
N VAL A 74 -0.35 21.44 -13.16
CA VAL A 74 -1.42 21.53 -14.17
C VAL A 74 -0.93 22.29 -15.41
N GLU A 75 -0.24 23.42 -15.24
CA GLU A 75 0.33 24.18 -16.35
C GLU A 75 1.36 23.37 -17.13
N ALA A 76 2.25 22.65 -16.45
CA ALA A 76 3.20 21.75 -17.09
C ALA A 76 2.49 20.70 -17.96
N LEU A 77 1.47 20.05 -17.42
CA LEU A 77 0.71 19.06 -18.17
C LEU A 77 -0.04 19.68 -19.36
N VAL A 78 -0.59 20.89 -19.21
CA VAL A 78 -1.22 21.65 -20.32
C VAL A 78 -0.20 21.94 -21.43
N MET A 79 1.00 22.40 -21.09
CA MET A 79 2.07 22.68 -22.05
C MET A 79 2.53 21.41 -22.77
N GLU A 80 2.77 20.32 -22.05
CA GLU A 80 3.20 19.03 -22.61
C GLU A 80 2.14 18.45 -23.55
N SER A 81 0.86 18.49 -23.15
CA SER A 81 -0.27 18.02 -23.97
C SER A 81 -0.44 18.84 -25.24
N ALA A 82 -0.30 20.17 -25.14
CA ALA A 82 -0.36 21.07 -26.29
C ALA A 82 0.79 20.83 -27.28
N ALA A 83 2.00 20.55 -26.78
CA ALA A 83 3.15 20.21 -27.60
C ALA A 83 2.93 18.90 -28.37
N LEU A 84 2.38 17.87 -27.72
CA LEU A 84 2.04 16.60 -28.35
C LEU A 84 0.93 16.75 -29.40
N CYS A 85 -0.09 17.56 -29.13
CA CYS A 85 -1.13 17.90 -30.10
C CYS A 85 -0.55 18.56 -31.36
N ARG A 86 0.36 19.52 -31.20
CA ARG A 86 1.07 20.16 -32.33
C ARG A 86 1.91 19.16 -33.11
N ALA A 87 2.67 18.31 -32.42
CA ALA A 87 3.47 17.27 -33.06
C ALA A 87 2.61 16.28 -33.85
N ARG A 88 1.44 15.90 -33.30
CA ARG A 88 0.45 15.05 -33.97
C ARG A 88 -0.11 15.74 -35.23
N ALA A 89 -0.50 17.00 -35.13
CA ALA A 89 -1.01 17.76 -36.27
C ALA A 89 0.03 17.92 -37.39
N GLY A 90 1.30 18.15 -37.05
CA GLY A 90 2.40 18.25 -38.01
C GLY A 90 2.70 16.94 -38.77
N ARG A 91 2.36 15.78 -38.19
CA ARG A 91 2.54 14.45 -38.83
C ARG A 91 1.43 14.09 -39.82
N VAL A 92 0.26 14.71 -39.73
CA VAL A 92 -0.93 14.36 -40.54
C VAL A 92 -0.91 14.99 -41.95
N GLY A 93 0.13 15.75 -42.29
CA GLY A 93 0.30 16.31 -43.62
C GLY A 93 -0.52 17.60 -43.82
N ALA A 94 0.16 18.61 -44.35
CA ALA A 94 -0.35 19.95 -44.63
C ALA A 94 -1.33 19.99 -45.82
N THR A 95 -2.37 19.15 -45.82
CA THR A 95 -3.35 19.04 -46.92
C THR A 95 -4.75 19.51 -46.57
N SER A 96 -4.92 20.21 -45.44
CA SER A 96 -6.23 20.74 -45.07
C SER A 96 -6.11 22.15 -44.47
N THR A 97 -6.88 23.07 -45.06
CA THR A 97 -7.20 24.44 -44.63
C THR A 97 -7.99 24.45 -43.31
N VAL A 98 -7.47 23.78 -42.27
CA VAL A 98 -8.18 23.51 -41.03
C VAL A 98 -7.56 24.33 -39.90
N GLY A 99 -8.42 24.93 -39.06
CA GLY A 99 -8.06 25.85 -37.99
C GLY A 99 -7.10 25.27 -36.95
N THR A 100 -6.83 26.07 -35.91
CA THR A 100 -5.92 25.71 -34.81
C THR A 100 -6.26 24.31 -34.27
N PRO A 101 -5.28 23.39 -34.17
CA PRO A 101 -5.54 22.03 -33.69
C PRO A 101 -6.09 22.09 -32.25
N ILE A 102 -7.02 21.19 -31.93
CA ILE A 102 -7.61 21.08 -30.58
C ILE A 102 -6.95 19.91 -29.85
N VAL A 103 -6.55 20.15 -28.61
CA VAL A 103 -5.97 19.12 -27.73
C VAL A 103 -7.07 18.13 -27.30
N GLY A 104 -6.84 16.85 -27.59
CA GLY A 104 -7.71 15.73 -27.22
C GLY A 104 -7.22 14.99 -25.98
N PRO A 105 -8.05 14.13 -25.37
CA PRO A 105 -7.66 13.32 -24.21
C PRO A 105 -6.42 12.45 -24.49
N GLN A 106 -6.27 11.94 -25.71
CA GLN A 106 -5.10 11.16 -26.12
C GLN A 106 -3.78 11.94 -26.05
N ASP A 107 -3.82 13.27 -26.23
CA ASP A 107 -2.62 14.10 -26.13
C ASP A 107 -2.22 14.29 -24.65
N VAL A 108 -3.22 14.34 -23.74
CA VAL A 108 -3.02 14.41 -22.29
C VAL A 108 -2.48 13.09 -21.75
N GLU A 109 -3.08 11.97 -22.15
CA GLU A 109 -2.62 10.63 -21.78
C GLU A 109 -1.19 10.38 -22.27
N ALA A 110 -0.89 10.79 -23.51
CA ALA A 110 0.46 10.68 -24.06
C ALA A 110 1.47 11.55 -23.29
N ALA A 111 1.07 12.73 -22.79
CA ALA A 111 1.93 13.57 -21.95
C ALA A 111 2.25 12.89 -20.62
N ILE A 112 1.23 12.35 -19.95
CA ILE A 112 1.37 11.61 -18.69
C ILE A 112 2.27 10.38 -18.89
N ALA A 113 2.00 9.57 -19.92
CA ALA A 113 2.80 8.39 -20.23
C ALA A 113 4.26 8.75 -20.57
N ALA A 114 4.48 9.83 -21.32
CA ALA A 114 5.82 10.32 -21.62
C ALA A 114 6.56 10.79 -20.36
N ARG A 115 5.86 11.39 -19.39
CA ARG A 115 6.43 11.77 -18.09
C ARG A 115 6.85 10.55 -17.29
N THR A 116 5.98 9.55 -17.16
CA THR A 116 6.31 8.28 -16.49
C THR A 116 7.54 7.64 -17.11
N LYS A 117 7.58 7.49 -18.44
CA LYS A 117 8.70 6.87 -19.17
C LYS A 117 10.05 7.56 -18.96
N ARG A 118 10.07 8.84 -18.61
CA ARG A 118 11.33 9.56 -18.34
C ARG A 118 11.93 9.15 -17.01
N HIS A 119 11.12 8.73 -16.03
CA HIS A 119 11.54 8.57 -14.64
C HIS A 119 11.36 7.15 -14.08
N ASP A 120 10.71 6.24 -14.82
CA ASP A 120 10.31 4.91 -14.34
C ASP A 120 11.40 3.83 -14.39
N TYR A 121 12.62 4.16 -14.81
CA TYR A 121 13.72 3.17 -14.89
C TYR A 121 13.93 2.39 -13.57
N PRO A 122 13.93 3.00 -12.37
CA PRO A 122 14.05 2.25 -11.12
C PRO A 122 12.90 1.26 -10.88
N ASP A 123 11.66 1.62 -11.23
CA ASP A 123 10.51 0.70 -11.16
C ASP A 123 10.69 -0.45 -12.14
N GLN A 124 11.05 -0.16 -13.39
CA GLN A 124 11.31 -1.18 -14.41
C GLN A 124 12.36 -2.20 -13.95
N ARG A 125 13.48 -1.74 -13.37
CA ARG A 125 14.52 -2.62 -12.82
C ARG A 125 14.00 -3.53 -11.71
N LEU A 126 13.20 -3.00 -10.81
CA LEU A 126 12.63 -3.78 -9.72
C LEU A 126 11.64 -4.83 -10.22
N GLN A 127 10.80 -4.45 -11.18
CA GLN A 127 9.85 -5.35 -11.82
C GLN A 127 10.55 -6.46 -12.63
N GLU A 128 11.70 -6.18 -13.23
CA GLU A 128 12.53 -7.17 -13.91
C GLU A 128 13.18 -8.13 -12.91
N ALA A 129 13.76 -7.63 -11.81
CA ALA A 129 14.35 -8.49 -10.78
C ALA A 129 13.33 -9.48 -10.18
N ILE A 130 12.07 -9.07 -10.03
CA ILE A 130 10.99 -9.98 -9.61
C ILE A 130 10.69 -11.02 -10.72
N ALA A 131 10.55 -10.58 -11.97
CA ALA A 131 10.23 -11.46 -13.09
C ALA A 131 11.35 -12.49 -13.39
N GLU A 132 12.61 -12.11 -13.17
CA GLU A 132 13.80 -12.95 -13.33
C GLU A 132 14.03 -13.89 -12.13
N GLY A 133 13.31 -13.67 -11.02
CA GLY A 133 13.40 -14.49 -9.81
C GLY A 133 14.51 -14.09 -8.84
N ASP A 134 15.19 -12.97 -9.08
CA ASP A 134 16.18 -12.40 -8.16
C ASP A 134 15.51 -11.87 -6.89
N LEU A 135 14.29 -11.35 -7.02
CA LEU A 135 13.42 -10.96 -5.90
C LEU A 135 12.24 -11.92 -5.78
N LEU A 136 12.16 -12.58 -4.62
CA LEU A 136 11.22 -13.68 -4.41
C LEU A 136 9.83 -13.16 -3.99
N ILE A 137 8.94 -13.04 -4.96
CA ILE A 137 7.53 -12.69 -4.76
C ILE A 137 6.65 -13.77 -5.38
N ASP A 138 5.99 -14.55 -4.52
CA ASP A 138 4.97 -15.51 -4.96
C ASP A 138 3.64 -14.76 -5.16
N VAL A 139 2.96 -14.96 -6.30
CA VAL A 139 1.64 -14.36 -6.57
C VAL A 139 0.53 -15.39 -6.80
N HIS A 140 0.82 -16.66 -6.52
CA HIS A 140 -0.12 -17.78 -6.59
C HIS A 140 0.08 -18.74 -5.41
N GLY A 141 -0.94 -19.56 -5.14
CA GLY A 141 -0.88 -20.58 -4.10
C GLY A 141 -0.98 -20.01 -2.68
N GLY A 142 -0.55 -20.79 -1.70
CA GLY A 142 -0.60 -20.43 -0.29
C GLY A 142 0.66 -20.84 0.48
N LYS A 143 1.06 -20.00 1.45
CA LYS A 143 2.25 -20.22 2.29
C LYS A 143 1.94 -19.89 3.74
N THR A 144 2.39 -20.74 4.66
CA THR A 144 2.28 -20.49 6.10
C THR A 144 3.34 -19.47 6.52
N GLY A 145 2.94 -18.45 7.29
CA GLY A 145 3.84 -17.44 7.84
C GLY A 145 4.46 -16.51 6.80
N GLN A 146 3.88 -16.39 5.60
CA GLN A 146 4.39 -15.52 4.53
C GLN A 146 3.26 -14.76 3.86
N ILE A 147 3.48 -13.48 3.56
CA ILE A 147 2.51 -12.63 2.88
C ILE A 147 3.21 -11.52 2.09
N ASN A 148 2.57 -11.05 1.02
CA ASN A 148 3.02 -9.87 0.30
C ASN A 148 2.50 -8.60 1.00
N GLY A 149 3.40 -7.84 1.62
CA GLY A 149 3.17 -6.45 2.01
C GLY A 149 3.37 -5.52 0.81
N LEU A 150 2.86 -4.28 0.88
CA LEU A 150 3.08 -3.28 -0.16
C LEU A 150 3.79 -2.04 0.39
N THR A 151 4.83 -1.62 -0.32
CA THR A 151 5.61 -0.42 -0.01
C THR A 151 5.54 0.59 -1.16
N GLN A 152 5.98 1.81 -0.90
CA GLN A 152 6.05 2.90 -1.87
C GLN A 152 7.44 3.52 -1.85
N VAL A 153 7.99 3.74 -3.05
CA VAL A 153 9.20 4.54 -3.26
C VAL A 153 8.81 5.92 -3.74
N TYR A 154 9.48 6.93 -3.20
CA TYR A 154 9.38 8.30 -3.68
C TYR A 154 10.76 8.85 -4.05
N LEU A 155 10.95 9.15 -5.33
CA LEU A 155 12.19 9.73 -5.86
C LEU A 155 12.12 11.25 -6.03
N GLY A 156 11.06 11.89 -5.55
CA GLY A 156 10.80 13.31 -5.74
C GLY A 156 9.92 13.59 -6.96
N ASP A 157 10.37 13.19 -8.13
CA ASP A 157 9.69 13.40 -9.43
C ASP A 157 8.89 12.20 -9.93
N TYR A 158 9.06 11.05 -9.26
CA TYR A 158 8.38 9.79 -9.57
C TYR A 158 8.04 9.01 -8.29
N ARG A 159 6.88 8.36 -8.31
CA ARG A 159 6.38 7.51 -7.24
C ARG A 159 5.95 6.18 -7.83
N PHE A 160 6.33 5.08 -7.21
CA PHE A 160 5.86 3.75 -7.58
C PHE A 160 5.78 2.87 -6.34
N GLY A 161 4.91 1.86 -6.39
CA GLY A 161 4.82 0.86 -5.34
C GLY A 161 5.43 -0.45 -5.79
N PHE A 162 5.75 -1.31 -4.84
CA PHE A 162 6.19 -2.66 -5.11
C PHE A 162 5.84 -3.60 -3.95
N PRO A 163 5.65 -4.90 -4.21
CA PRO A 163 5.43 -5.88 -3.16
C PRO A 163 6.73 -6.25 -2.45
N VAL A 164 6.64 -6.46 -1.15
CA VAL A 164 7.71 -7.00 -0.33
C VAL A 164 7.20 -8.25 0.38
N ARG A 165 8.02 -9.30 0.43
CA ARG A 165 7.67 -10.53 1.12
C ARG A 165 7.92 -10.36 2.61
N VAL A 166 6.85 -10.35 3.40
CA VAL A 166 6.91 -10.34 4.86
C VAL A 166 6.80 -11.76 5.36
N THR A 167 7.72 -12.19 6.22
CA THR A 167 7.68 -13.52 6.81
C THR A 167 7.63 -13.44 8.34
N ALA A 168 6.98 -14.45 8.92
CA ALA A 168 6.92 -14.63 10.35
C ALA A 168 7.21 -16.09 10.71
N ARG A 169 7.92 -16.29 11.82
CA ARG A 169 8.10 -17.61 12.44
C ARG A 169 7.77 -17.55 13.91
N THR A 170 7.19 -18.62 14.44
CA THR A 170 6.86 -18.76 15.85
C THR A 170 7.32 -20.10 16.38
N TYR A 171 7.77 -20.13 17.63
CA TYR A 171 8.20 -21.33 18.34
C TYR A 171 8.10 -21.11 19.87
N ALA A 172 8.26 -22.19 20.64
CA ALA A 172 8.19 -22.13 22.09
C ALA A 172 9.37 -21.34 22.68
N GLY A 173 9.08 -20.37 23.54
CA GLY A 173 10.08 -19.54 24.23
C GLY A 173 9.43 -18.48 25.12
N GLU A 174 10.20 -17.48 25.58
CA GLU A 174 9.73 -16.43 26.50
C GLU A 174 10.14 -15.01 26.10
N ASP A 175 10.82 -14.85 24.96
CA ASP A 175 11.41 -13.59 24.48
C ASP A 175 10.40 -12.69 23.76
N GLY A 176 9.23 -13.20 23.39
CA GLY A 176 8.18 -12.45 22.72
C GLY A 176 8.45 -12.24 21.22
N LEU A 177 8.06 -11.07 20.70
CA LEU A 177 8.16 -10.73 19.28
C LEU A 177 9.45 -9.96 18.98
N LEU A 178 10.27 -10.52 18.09
CA LEU A 178 11.46 -9.91 17.52
C LEU A 178 11.13 -9.26 16.16
N ASN A 179 11.38 -7.96 16.04
CA ASN A 179 11.43 -7.27 14.75
C ASN A 179 12.87 -7.32 14.25
N ILE A 180 13.16 -8.12 13.23
CA ILE A 180 14.54 -8.31 12.76
C ILE A 180 15.13 -6.99 12.25
N GLU A 181 14.36 -6.19 11.52
CA GLU A 181 14.79 -4.88 11.00
C GLU A 181 15.22 -3.95 12.13
N ARG A 182 14.50 -3.97 13.27
CA ARG A 182 14.82 -3.13 14.42
C ARG A 182 16.13 -3.51 15.10
N GLU A 183 16.37 -4.81 15.25
CA GLU A 183 17.60 -5.30 15.90
C GLU A 183 18.87 -4.98 15.12
N VAL A 184 18.74 -4.68 13.82
CA VAL A 184 19.85 -4.28 12.96
C VAL A 184 19.76 -2.82 12.49
N GLU A 185 18.98 -2.00 13.18
CA GLU A 185 18.83 -0.55 12.94
C GLU A 185 18.39 -0.21 11.50
N MET A 186 17.62 -1.12 10.87
CA MET A 186 17.02 -0.93 9.55
C MET A 186 15.53 -0.54 9.62
N SER A 187 14.90 -0.48 10.80
CA SER A 187 13.56 0.09 10.97
C SER A 187 13.60 1.51 11.52
N GLY A 188 12.62 2.30 11.12
CA GLY A 188 12.38 3.63 11.68
C GLY A 188 11.32 3.65 12.79
N PRO A 189 11.21 4.76 13.55
CA PRO A 189 10.37 4.82 14.76
C PRO A 189 8.87 4.63 14.52
N ILE A 190 8.33 4.95 13.34
CA ILE A 190 6.89 4.75 13.08
C ILE A 190 6.62 3.26 12.85
N HIS A 191 7.51 2.57 12.13
CA HIS A 191 7.45 1.12 11.97
C HIS A 191 7.56 0.41 13.32
N ASP A 192 8.55 0.76 14.13
CA ASP A 192 8.75 0.18 15.48
C ASP A 192 7.52 0.33 16.37
N LYS A 193 6.88 1.50 16.34
CA LYS A 193 5.61 1.74 17.03
C LYS A 193 4.51 0.81 16.53
N GLY A 194 4.42 0.60 15.22
CA GLY A 194 3.48 -0.34 14.60
C GLY A 194 3.65 -1.77 15.13
N VAL A 195 4.90 -2.26 15.20
CA VAL A 195 5.19 -3.59 15.75
C VAL A 195 4.82 -3.68 17.24
N LEU A 196 5.09 -2.65 18.04
CA LEU A 196 4.68 -2.62 19.45
C LEU A 196 3.16 -2.66 19.60
N ILE A 197 2.42 -1.98 18.74
CA ILE A 197 0.94 -2.05 18.72
C ILE A 197 0.48 -3.47 18.41
N LEU A 198 1.09 -4.10 17.40
CA LEU A 198 0.80 -5.48 17.02
C LEU A 198 1.06 -6.45 18.17
N GLN A 199 2.22 -6.34 18.82
CA GLN A 199 2.59 -7.19 19.96
C GLN A 199 1.57 -7.10 21.10
N ASN A 200 1.11 -5.88 21.40
CA ASN A 200 0.08 -5.65 22.41
C ASN A 200 -1.27 -6.22 22.00
N TYR A 201 -1.68 -6.06 20.73
CA TYR A 201 -2.90 -6.67 20.22
C TYR A 201 -2.87 -8.20 20.33
N LEU A 202 -1.76 -8.84 19.91
CA LEU A 202 -1.60 -10.29 20.03
C LEU A 202 -1.64 -10.76 21.50
N SER A 203 -0.98 -10.03 22.40
CA SER A 203 -0.99 -10.33 23.82
C SER A 203 -2.39 -10.20 24.43
N ALA A 204 -3.15 -9.19 24.02
CA ALA A 204 -4.52 -8.97 24.46
C ALA A 204 -5.48 -10.07 23.95
N LEU A 205 -5.32 -10.54 22.71
CA LEU A 205 -6.12 -11.63 22.15
C LEU A 205 -6.02 -12.93 22.95
N PHE A 206 -4.86 -13.19 23.56
CA PHE A 206 -4.56 -14.42 24.29
C PHE A 206 -4.30 -14.18 25.79
N ALA A 207 -4.84 -13.10 26.35
CA ALA A 207 -4.55 -12.69 27.73
C ALA A 207 -4.98 -13.73 28.78
N HIS A 208 -6.04 -14.49 28.52
CA HIS A 208 -6.51 -15.61 29.38
C HIS A 208 -5.50 -16.76 29.46
N ILE A 209 -4.58 -16.85 28.51
CA ILE A 209 -3.45 -17.77 28.51
C ILE A 209 -2.11 -17.02 28.63
N ALA A 210 -2.05 -15.89 29.32
CA ALA A 210 -0.78 -15.22 29.64
C ALA A 210 -0.01 -15.91 30.79
N PRO A 211 1.33 -15.74 30.91
CA PRO A 211 2.22 -15.18 29.88
C PRO A 211 2.29 -16.11 28.66
N LEU A 212 2.45 -15.51 27.48
CA LEU A 212 2.58 -16.25 26.23
C LEU A 212 3.97 -16.90 26.18
N ALA A 213 4.01 -18.23 26.16
CA ALA A 213 5.25 -18.98 25.94
C ALA A 213 5.61 -18.95 24.45
N LEU A 214 5.94 -17.78 23.93
CA LEU A 214 6.14 -17.50 22.52
C LEU A 214 7.46 -16.78 22.27
N ASN A 215 8.27 -17.34 21.38
CA ASN A 215 9.23 -16.59 20.59
C ASN A 215 8.69 -16.45 19.17
N ALA A 216 8.67 -15.23 18.67
CA ALA A 216 8.25 -14.90 17.32
C ALA A 216 9.27 -13.99 16.66
N SER A 217 9.43 -14.09 15.35
CA SER A 217 10.24 -13.16 14.56
C SER A 217 9.46 -12.72 13.33
N VAL A 218 9.57 -11.45 12.96
CA VAL A 218 9.07 -10.90 11.70
C VAL A 218 10.24 -10.25 10.95
N VAL A 219 10.22 -10.37 9.62
CA VAL A 219 11.22 -9.79 8.71
C VAL A 219 10.61 -9.44 7.35
N PHE A 220 11.12 -8.39 6.74
CA PHE A 220 10.93 -8.01 5.34
C PHE A 220 12.06 -8.63 4.52
N GLU A 221 11.73 -9.70 3.81
CA GLU A 221 12.71 -10.47 3.05
C GLU A 221 13.26 -9.67 1.87
N GLN A 222 14.58 -9.70 1.71
CA GLN A 222 15.32 -9.01 0.64
C GLN A 222 15.14 -7.48 0.64
N GLU A 223 14.74 -6.89 1.77
CA GLU A 223 14.76 -5.43 1.97
C GLU A 223 16.09 -4.99 2.58
N TYR A 224 16.79 -4.08 1.89
CA TYR A 224 18.14 -3.63 2.25
C TYR A 224 18.25 -2.11 2.41
N SER A 225 17.19 -1.37 2.12
CA SER A 225 17.15 0.11 2.20
C SER A 225 16.51 0.61 3.50
N GLY A 226 16.03 -0.31 4.33
CA GLY A 226 15.32 -0.03 5.57
C GLY A 226 13.80 0.10 5.39
N VAL A 227 13.09 0.05 6.51
CA VAL A 227 11.63 0.05 6.60
C VAL A 227 11.14 1.19 7.49
N GLU A 228 10.16 1.95 7.03
CA GLU A 228 9.56 3.04 7.79
C GLU A 228 8.06 3.16 7.52
N GLY A 229 7.33 3.69 8.49
CA GLY A 229 5.87 3.80 8.47
C GLY A 229 5.15 2.56 9.01
N ASP A 230 3.85 2.67 9.23
CA ASP A 230 3.00 1.63 9.84
C ASP A 230 2.14 0.87 8.82
N SER A 231 2.30 1.15 7.53
CA SER A 231 1.41 0.65 6.48
C SER A 231 1.50 -0.85 6.20
N ALA A 232 2.45 -1.55 6.84
CA ALA A 232 2.64 -3.00 6.75
C ALA A 232 2.13 -3.77 7.98
N SER A 233 1.67 -3.11 9.05
CA SER A 233 1.33 -3.77 10.30
C SER A 233 0.22 -4.81 10.19
N CYS A 234 -0.73 -4.64 9.27
CA CYS A 234 -1.70 -5.70 8.96
C CYS A 234 -1.02 -6.95 8.38
N ALA A 235 -0.08 -6.77 7.44
CA ALA A 235 0.63 -7.88 6.80
C ALA A 235 1.45 -8.68 7.83
N GLU A 236 2.22 -7.99 8.67
CA GLU A 236 2.99 -8.60 9.76
C GLU A 236 2.09 -9.40 10.72
N LEU A 237 0.93 -8.84 11.08
CA LEU A 237 -0.03 -9.52 11.96
C LEU A 237 -0.58 -10.79 11.31
N TYR A 238 -0.97 -10.73 10.04
CA TYR A 238 -1.47 -11.90 9.33
C TYR A 238 -0.41 -12.99 9.19
N ALA A 239 0.84 -12.63 8.89
CA ALA A 239 1.95 -13.58 8.85
C ALA A 239 2.15 -14.26 10.22
N LEU A 240 2.10 -13.51 11.32
CA LEU A 240 2.20 -14.06 12.67
C LEU A 240 1.05 -15.00 13.02
N LEU A 241 -0.19 -14.59 12.75
CA LEU A 241 -1.37 -15.43 12.97
C LEU A 241 -1.32 -16.71 12.12
N SER A 242 -0.88 -16.61 10.87
CA SER A 242 -0.65 -17.75 10.00
C SER A 242 0.41 -18.70 10.57
N SER A 243 1.56 -18.18 11.02
CA SER A 243 2.62 -19.00 11.63
C SER A 243 2.16 -19.68 12.93
N LEU A 244 1.31 -19.03 13.74
CA LEU A 244 0.77 -19.64 14.97
C LEU A 244 -0.30 -20.70 14.69
N SER A 245 -1.13 -20.47 13.68
CA SER A 245 -2.26 -21.34 13.35
C SER A 245 -1.90 -22.49 12.40
N ASP A 246 -0.71 -22.44 11.78
CA ASP A 246 -0.28 -23.32 10.69
C ASP A 246 -1.27 -23.34 9.50
N ILE A 247 -1.87 -22.18 9.21
CA ILE A 247 -2.81 -22.01 8.10
C ILE A 247 -2.16 -21.17 7.01
N PRO A 248 -2.08 -21.65 5.75
CA PRO A 248 -1.46 -20.89 4.67
C PRO A 248 -2.27 -19.63 4.30
N LEU A 249 -1.57 -18.56 3.96
CA LEU A 249 -2.14 -17.33 3.41
C LEU A 249 -2.05 -17.35 1.89
N LYS A 250 -3.11 -16.92 1.20
CA LYS A 250 -3.13 -16.77 -0.26
C LYS A 250 -2.10 -15.74 -0.72
N GLN A 251 -1.11 -16.17 -1.51
CA GLN A 251 -0.02 -15.29 -1.96
C GLN A 251 -0.44 -14.34 -3.09
N GLY A 252 -1.53 -14.65 -3.81
CA GLY A 252 -2.11 -13.74 -4.82
C GLY A 252 -2.75 -12.48 -4.23
N ILE A 253 -2.96 -12.41 -2.90
CA ILE A 253 -3.55 -11.24 -2.25
C ILE A 253 -2.45 -10.51 -1.47
N ALA A 254 -2.03 -9.34 -1.97
CA ALA A 254 -1.15 -8.46 -1.22
C ALA A 254 -1.93 -7.60 -0.22
N VAL A 255 -1.24 -7.09 0.80
CA VAL A 255 -1.87 -6.35 1.91
C VAL A 255 -1.16 -5.02 2.13
N THR A 256 -1.94 -3.98 2.34
CA THR A 256 -1.47 -2.74 2.97
C THR A 256 -2.52 -2.24 3.96
N GLY A 257 -2.07 -1.67 5.07
CA GLY A 257 -2.93 -1.20 6.14
C GLY A 257 -2.17 -1.15 7.46
N ALA A 258 -2.35 -0.07 8.19
CA ALA A 258 -1.94 0.01 9.57
C ALA A 258 -3.03 -0.61 10.47
N VAL A 259 -2.68 -0.97 11.70
CA VAL A 259 -3.61 -1.54 12.69
C VAL A 259 -3.44 -0.84 14.02
N ASN A 260 -4.52 -0.65 14.77
CA ASN A 260 -4.46 -0.17 16.15
C ASN A 260 -4.54 -1.33 17.17
N GLN A 261 -4.44 -1.01 18.46
CA GLN A 261 -4.49 -2.00 19.55
C GLN A 261 -5.84 -2.72 19.69
N HIS A 262 -6.87 -2.31 18.95
CA HIS A 262 -8.18 -2.94 18.92
C HIS A 262 -8.45 -3.73 17.64
N GLY A 263 -7.45 -3.87 16.76
CA GLY A 263 -7.59 -4.61 15.50
C GLY A 263 -8.30 -3.83 14.39
N GLU A 264 -8.58 -2.54 14.57
CA GLU A 264 -9.15 -1.71 13.51
C GLU A 264 -8.09 -1.39 12.45
N VAL A 265 -8.47 -1.55 11.19
CA VAL A 265 -7.59 -1.29 10.04
C VAL A 265 -7.63 0.21 9.71
N LEU A 266 -6.45 0.82 9.71
CA LEU A 266 -6.26 2.27 9.57
C LEU A 266 -5.81 2.66 8.16
N PRO A 267 -6.18 3.87 7.69
CA PRO A 267 -5.78 4.36 6.38
C PRO A 267 -4.27 4.49 6.23
N VAL A 268 -3.79 4.30 4.99
CA VAL A 268 -2.37 4.46 4.62
C VAL A 268 -2.22 5.42 3.43
N GLY A 269 -1.01 5.95 3.27
CA GLY A 269 -0.61 6.72 2.08
C GLY A 269 -0.13 5.84 0.93
N GLY A 270 0.00 6.45 -0.25
CA GLY A 270 0.58 5.80 -1.45
C GLY A 270 -0.26 4.67 -2.04
N LEU A 271 -1.57 4.68 -1.78
CA LEU A 271 -2.46 3.55 -2.04
C LEU A 271 -2.46 3.13 -3.51
N ASN A 272 -2.59 4.10 -4.41
CA ASN A 272 -2.70 3.82 -5.83
C ASN A 272 -1.38 3.25 -6.37
N GLU A 273 -0.24 3.84 -6.00
CA GLU A 273 1.08 3.36 -6.41
C GLU A 273 1.35 1.94 -5.92
N LYS A 274 0.96 1.63 -4.67
CA LYS A 274 1.04 0.29 -4.08
C LYS A 274 0.23 -0.74 -4.86
N ILE A 275 -1.03 -0.41 -5.17
CA ILE A 275 -1.92 -1.31 -5.92
C ILE A 275 -1.39 -1.52 -7.34
N GLU A 276 -1.06 -0.45 -8.04
CA GLU A 276 -0.60 -0.49 -9.43
C GLU A 276 0.75 -1.21 -9.56
N GLY A 277 1.65 -1.01 -8.58
CA GLY A 277 2.92 -1.72 -8.50
C GLY A 277 2.77 -3.23 -8.38
N TYR A 278 1.87 -3.68 -7.49
CA TYR A 278 1.56 -5.11 -7.35
C TYR A 278 0.81 -5.67 -8.55
N PHE A 279 -0.12 -4.90 -9.12
CA PHE A 279 -0.83 -5.27 -10.33
C PHE A 279 0.15 -5.54 -11.48
N ARG A 280 1.16 -4.69 -11.70
CA ARG A 280 2.20 -4.92 -12.73
C ARG A 280 2.96 -6.22 -12.53
N VAL A 281 3.29 -6.58 -11.27
CA VAL A 281 3.94 -7.86 -10.95
C VAL A 281 3.01 -9.02 -11.31
N CYS A 282 1.74 -8.95 -10.91
CA CYS A 282 0.74 -9.97 -11.19
C CYS A 282 0.47 -10.11 -12.69
N GLU A 283 0.40 -9.00 -13.42
CA GLU A 283 0.20 -8.98 -14.87
C GLU A 283 1.36 -9.67 -15.60
N LYS A 284 2.61 -9.41 -15.21
CA LYS A 284 3.78 -10.07 -15.76
C LYS A 284 3.84 -11.57 -15.43
N ALA A 285 3.40 -11.96 -14.24
CA ALA A 285 3.31 -13.35 -13.83
C ALA A 285 2.12 -14.11 -14.47
N GLY A 286 1.12 -13.38 -14.96
CA GLY A 286 -0.11 -13.91 -15.54
C GLY A 286 -1.29 -13.84 -14.56
N LEU A 287 -2.29 -13.02 -14.89
CA LEU A 287 -3.52 -12.91 -14.11
C LEU A 287 -4.42 -14.14 -14.29
N ASP A 288 -4.88 -14.72 -13.20
CA ASP A 288 -5.81 -15.87 -13.19
C ASP A 288 -7.13 -15.57 -12.44
N GLY A 289 -7.31 -14.34 -11.95
CA GLY A 289 -8.49 -13.94 -11.16
C GLY A 289 -8.37 -14.27 -9.68
N SER A 290 -7.25 -14.83 -9.21
CA SER A 290 -6.99 -15.00 -7.77
C SER A 290 -6.20 -13.83 -7.18
N GLN A 291 -5.67 -12.94 -8.02
CA GLN A 291 -4.84 -11.82 -7.57
C GLN A 291 -5.67 -10.62 -7.10
N GLY A 292 -5.14 -9.90 -6.13
CA GLY A 292 -5.75 -8.67 -5.66
C GLY A 292 -5.00 -7.99 -4.53
N VAL A 293 -5.58 -6.91 -4.01
CA VAL A 293 -5.03 -6.18 -2.87
C VAL A 293 -6.09 -5.99 -1.81
N LEU A 294 -5.76 -6.34 -0.57
CA LEU A 294 -6.51 -5.96 0.62
C LEU A 294 -6.04 -4.61 1.14
N ILE A 295 -6.97 -3.67 1.23
CA ILE A 295 -6.73 -2.29 1.67
C ILE A 295 -7.64 -1.90 2.85
N PRO A 296 -7.35 -0.80 3.56
CA PRO A 296 -8.26 -0.24 4.56
C PRO A 296 -9.56 0.23 3.89
N TYR A 297 -10.71 -0.09 4.46
CA TYR A 297 -12.00 0.37 3.94
C TYR A 297 -12.10 1.90 3.84
N ARG A 298 -11.50 2.60 4.81
CA ARG A 298 -11.45 4.07 4.85
C ARG A 298 -10.65 4.69 3.70
N ASN A 299 -9.82 3.90 3.01
CA ASN A 299 -9.04 4.34 1.85
C ASN A 299 -9.83 4.30 0.52
N ARG A 300 -11.07 3.77 0.47
CA ARG A 300 -11.84 3.65 -0.78
C ARG A 300 -11.99 4.94 -1.58
N ARG A 301 -12.09 6.08 -0.88
CA ARG A 301 -12.23 7.42 -1.49
C ARG A 301 -10.93 7.93 -2.12
N HIS A 302 -9.81 7.30 -1.80
CA HIS A 302 -8.47 7.64 -2.29
C HIS A 302 -8.08 6.87 -3.55
N LEU A 303 -8.92 5.93 -3.99
CA LEU A 303 -8.70 5.15 -5.21
C LEU A 303 -8.85 6.05 -6.44
N MET A 304 -7.75 6.21 -7.17
CA MET A 304 -7.60 6.91 -8.44
C MET A 304 -6.76 6.02 -9.37
N LEU A 305 -7.14 4.75 -9.52
CA LEU A 305 -6.32 3.74 -10.19
C LEU A 305 -6.21 3.96 -11.71
N GLU A 306 -5.08 3.53 -12.28
CA GLU A 306 -4.91 3.44 -13.73
C GLU A 306 -5.99 2.60 -14.42
N ARG A 307 -6.27 2.94 -15.69
CA ARG A 307 -7.38 2.35 -16.46
C ARG A 307 -7.24 0.84 -16.65
N ASN A 308 -6.02 0.34 -16.86
CA ASN A 308 -5.73 -1.10 -16.98
C ASN A 308 -6.11 -1.88 -15.72
N VAL A 309 -5.85 -1.33 -14.52
CA VAL A 309 -6.25 -1.96 -13.26
C VAL A 309 -7.77 -2.01 -13.15
N VAL A 310 -8.46 -0.91 -13.47
CA VAL A 310 -9.93 -0.85 -13.47
C VAL A 310 -10.52 -1.88 -14.43
N GLU A 311 -9.96 -1.99 -15.64
CA GLU A 311 -10.42 -2.96 -16.64
C GLU A 311 -10.17 -4.42 -16.22
N ALA A 312 -9.05 -4.71 -15.55
CA ALA A 312 -8.79 -6.04 -15.00
C ALA A 312 -9.79 -6.39 -13.87
N VAL A 313 -10.15 -5.42 -13.03
CA VAL A 313 -11.18 -5.58 -11.99
C VAL A 313 -12.56 -5.80 -12.62
N GLU A 314 -12.94 -5.02 -13.64
CA GLU A 314 -14.19 -5.19 -14.39
C GLU A 314 -14.31 -6.59 -15.02
N LYS A 315 -13.19 -7.16 -15.48
CA LYS A 315 -13.11 -8.50 -16.06
C LYS A 315 -13.01 -9.62 -15.01
N GLY A 316 -12.91 -9.29 -13.72
CA GLY A 316 -12.71 -10.27 -12.65
C GLY A 316 -11.34 -10.94 -12.65
N LEU A 317 -10.33 -10.32 -13.27
CA LEU A 317 -8.95 -10.82 -13.32
C LEU A 317 -8.09 -10.31 -12.16
N PHE A 318 -8.54 -9.25 -11.49
CA PHE A 318 -7.89 -8.66 -10.32
C PHE A 318 -8.95 -8.14 -9.34
N HIS A 319 -8.63 -8.09 -8.05
CA HIS A 319 -9.60 -7.71 -7.03
C HIS A 319 -9.06 -6.65 -6.06
N ILE A 320 -9.92 -5.72 -5.66
CA ILE A 320 -9.65 -4.79 -4.57
C ILE A 320 -10.58 -5.13 -3.41
N TYR A 321 -10.00 -5.64 -2.33
CA TYR A 321 -10.71 -6.00 -1.10
C TYR A 321 -10.54 -4.90 -0.06
N THR A 322 -11.56 -4.71 0.77
CA THR A 322 -11.51 -3.73 1.86
C THR A 322 -11.80 -4.38 3.20
N ALA A 323 -11.06 -4.00 4.24
CA ALA A 323 -11.36 -4.39 5.62
C ALA A 323 -11.44 -3.18 6.56
N GLU A 324 -12.36 -3.25 7.52
CA GLU A 324 -12.45 -2.33 8.66
C GLU A 324 -11.73 -2.89 9.91
N HIS A 325 -11.64 -4.21 10.00
CA HIS A 325 -11.04 -4.92 11.13
C HIS A 325 -10.21 -6.10 10.61
N VAL A 326 -9.14 -6.45 11.33
CA VAL A 326 -8.19 -7.51 10.93
C VAL A 326 -8.83 -8.89 10.78
N SER A 327 -9.95 -9.13 11.45
CA SER A 327 -10.73 -10.36 11.29
C SER A 327 -11.20 -10.60 9.86
N ALA A 328 -11.73 -9.58 9.19
CA ALA A 328 -12.17 -9.71 7.80
C ALA A 328 -10.98 -10.01 6.86
N GLY A 329 -9.82 -9.44 7.14
CA GLY A 329 -8.61 -9.67 6.35
C GLY A 329 -8.06 -11.09 6.50
N ILE A 330 -7.92 -11.59 7.73
CA ILE A 330 -7.40 -12.94 7.94
C ILE A 330 -8.35 -14.01 7.38
N GLU A 331 -9.66 -13.81 7.47
CA GLU A 331 -10.66 -14.71 6.88
C GLU A 331 -10.58 -14.76 5.36
N LEU A 332 -10.39 -13.60 4.71
CA LEU A 332 -10.17 -13.52 3.26
C LEU A 332 -8.91 -14.29 2.83
N LEU A 333 -7.81 -14.06 3.55
CA LEU A 333 -6.48 -14.59 3.21
C LEU A 333 -6.35 -16.10 3.45
N THR A 334 -7.04 -16.63 4.44
CA THR A 334 -6.99 -18.06 4.81
C THR A 334 -8.16 -18.87 4.26
N GLY A 335 -9.33 -18.24 4.08
CA GLY A 335 -10.59 -18.95 3.84
C GLY A 335 -11.18 -19.62 5.10
N CYS A 336 -10.59 -19.37 6.28
CA CYS A 336 -11.04 -19.92 7.56
C CYS A 336 -11.58 -18.82 8.46
N PRO A 337 -12.62 -19.07 9.28
CA PRO A 337 -13.10 -18.11 10.27
C PRO A 337 -11.98 -17.68 11.23
N MET A 338 -11.95 -16.41 11.66
CA MET A 338 -10.97 -15.96 12.66
C MET A 338 -11.21 -16.68 14.00
N GLY A 339 -12.48 -16.84 14.38
CA GLY A 339 -12.91 -17.41 15.66
C GLY A 339 -13.15 -16.33 16.71
N VAL A 340 -14.21 -16.51 17.50
CA VAL A 340 -14.56 -15.63 18.63
C VAL A 340 -14.50 -16.46 19.90
N ALA A 341 -13.81 -15.95 20.93
CA ALA A 341 -13.70 -16.64 22.20
C ALA A 341 -15.07 -16.79 22.87
N ASP A 342 -15.30 -17.93 23.51
CA ASP A 342 -16.44 -18.13 24.40
C ASP A 342 -16.21 -17.49 25.78
N ASN A 343 -17.15 -17.71 26.71
CA ASN A 343 -17.06 -17.17 28.07
C ASN A 343 -15.89 -17.75 28.89
N ALA A 344 -15.31 -18.88 28.48
CA ALA A 344 -14.12 -19.47 29.10
C ALA A 344 -12.81 -18.98 28.45
N GLY A 345 -12.90 -18.16 27.38
CA GLY A 345 -11.77 -17.71 26.59
C GLY A 345 -11.36 -18.70 25.50
N ASP A 346 -12.09 -19.79 25.29
CA ASP A 346 -11.72 -20.79 24.29
C ASP A 346 -12.23 -20.40 22.91
N PHE A 347 -11.35 -20.54 21.91
CA PHE A 347 -11.69 -20.27 20.52
C PHE A 347 -12.16 -21.54 19.81
N PRO A 348 -13.10 -21.45 18.83
CA PRO A 348 -13.61 -22.62 18.12
C PRO A 348 -12.50 -23.42 17.42
N PRO A 349 -12.47 -24.75 17.54
CA PRO A 349 -11.53 -25.59 16.79
C PRO A 349 -11.66 -25.38 15.27
N GLY A 350 -10.53 -25.34 14.56
CA GLY A 350 -10.50 -25.11 13.10
C GLY A 350 -10.64 -23.63 12.69
N SER A 351 -10.85 -22.72 13.63
CA SER A 351 -10.66 -21.28 13.40
C SER A 351 -9.18 -20.90 13.51
N VAL A 352 -8.81 -19.74 12.96
CA VAL A 352 -7.43 -19.23 13.03
C VAL A 352 -6.98 -19.08 14.49
N LEU A 353 -7.78 -18.43 15.32
CA LEU A 353 -7.45 -18.22 16.73
C LEU A 353 -7.54 -19.50 17.55
N GLY A 354 -8.42 -20.45 17.20
CA GLY A 354 -8.47 -21.77 17.83
C GLY A 354 -7.19 -22.58 17.61
N ASN A 355 -6.68 -22.59 16.38
CA ASN A 355 -5.43 -23.26 16.06
C ASN A 355 -4.24 -22.55 16.73
N ALA A 356 -4.21 -21.22 16.70
CA ALA A 356 -3.18 -20.43 17.38
C ALA A 356 -3.17 -20.67 18.90
N GLN A 357 -4.35 -20.70 19.55
CA GLN A 357 -4.49 -20.99 20.98
C GLN A 357 -3.91 -22.38 21.32
N LYS A 358 -4.24 -23.39 20.50
CA LYS A 358 -3.72 -24.75 20.67
C LYS A 358 -2.20 -24.79 20.57
N THR A 359 -1.61 -24.10 19.60
CA THR A 359 -0.16 -23.99 19.43
C THR A 359 0.50 -23.33 20.64
N LEU A 360 -0.03 -22.20 21.11
CA LEU A 360 0.49 -21.49 22.29
C LEU A 360 0.43 -22.35 23.57
N MET A 361 -0.65 -23.11 23.76
CA MET A 361 -0.74 -24.07 24.87
C MET A 361 0.30 -25.19 24.75
N ALA A 362 0.59 -25.67 23.54
CA ALA A 362 1.64 -26.66 23.31
C ALA A 362 3.03 -26.08 23.61
N TYR A 363 3.30 -24.85 23.20
CA TYR A 363 4.55 -24.16 23.51
C TYR A 363 4.76 -24.01 25.02
N ARG A 364 3.72 -23.63 25.76
CA ARG A 364 3.78 -23.56 27.23
C ARG A 364 4.18 -24.89 27.86
N ARG A 365 3.57 -26.00 27.43
CA ARG A 365 3.91 -27.34 27.93
C ARG A 365 5.37 -27.69 27.63
N ALA A 366 5.88 -27.33 26.45
CA ALA A 366 7.27 -27.55 26.07
C ALA A 366 8.26 -26.74 26.94
N CYS A 367 7.97 -25.46 27.20
CA CYS A 367 8.80 -24.63 28.10
C CYS A 367 8.83 -25.22 29.51
N GLN A 368 7.68 -25.58 30.07
CA GLN A 368 7.58 -26.20 31.40
C GLN A 368 8.37 -27.51 31.50
N ALA A 369 8.30 -28.37 30.47
CA ALA A 369 9.04 -29.64 30.46
C ALA A 369 10.57 -29.41 30.46
N SER A 370 11.04 -28.38 29.75
CA SER A 370 12.46 -27.98 29.69
C SER A 370 12.98 -27.48 31.05
N GLU A 371 12.18 -26.69 31.77
CA GLU A 371 12.53 -26.20 33.11
C GLU A 371 12.66 -27.34 34.14
N HIS A 372 11.74 -28.30 34.12
CA HIS A 372 11.77 -29.45 35.02
C HIS A 372 13.04 -30.32 34.79
N GLN A 373 13.48 -30.48 33.53
CA GLN A 373 14.75 -31.17 33.22
C GLN A 373 15.99 -30.41 33.71
N LYS A 374 15.99 -29.08 33.63
CA LYS A 374 17.10 -28.24 34.15
C LYS A 374 17.17 -28.27 35.69
N SER A 375 16.03 -28.29 36.37
CA SER A 375 15.95 -28.41 37.83
C SER A 375 16.40 -29.79 38.33
N GLY A 376 15.99 -30.87 37.66
CA GLY A 376 16.41 -32.24 37.99
C GLY A 376 17.92 -32.47 37.87
N ARG A 377 18.61 -31.80 36.92
CA ARG A 377 20.08 -31.87 36.79
C ARG A 377 20.84 -31.08 37.86
N LYS A 378 20.25 -30.03 38.44
CA LYS A 378 20.88 -29.25 39.53
C LYS A 378 20.86 -29.97 40.88
N HIS A 379 19.98 -30.95 41.06
CA HIS A 379 19.89 -31.75 42.29
C HIS A 379 20.74 -33.04 42.28
N LEU A 380 21.53 -33.26 41.22
CA LEU A 380 22.39 -34.43 41.03
C LEU A 380 23.89 -34.13 41.17
N HIS A 381 24.25 -32.95 41.71
CA HIS A 381 25.63 -32.55 41.98
C HIS A 381 25.89 -32.27 43.46
#